data_AF-A0A0F5ZMV9-F1
#
_entry.id   AF-A0A0F5ZMV9-F1
#
_cell.length_a   1.000
_cell.length_b   1.000
_cell.length_c   1.000
_cell.angle_alpha   90.00
_cell.angle_beta   90.00
_cell.angle_gamma   90.00
#
_symmetry.space_group_name_H-M   'P 1'
#
loop_
_entity.id
_entity.type
_entity.pdbx_description
1 polymer ?
#
loop_
_entity_poly.entity_id
_entity_poly.type
_entity_poly.pdbx_seq_one_letter_code
_entity_poly.pdbx_strand_id
1 'polypeptide(L)'
;MAFDQNMRAHVAFVQAGLAWLWWYDSQVNQMAFTSFPGMSNPRLATDEKRDAELAVSDVVLSYMSGGNLCCRIQRERFTVERVLTAAPGLQLVSVARNTGNRLQWECFPIA
;
A
#
# COMPACT_ATOMS: atom_id res chain seq x y z
N MET A 1 1.32 6.78 5.10
CA MET A 1 0.20 6.49 6.03
C MET A 1 -1.10 6.69 5.28
N ALA A 2 -2.13 5.92 5.61
CA ALA A 2 -3.50 6.10 5.10
C ALA A 2 -4.51 5.76 6.21
N PHE A 3 -5.78 6.01 5.96
CA PHE A 3 -6.88 5.67 6.87
C PHE A 3 -7.92 4.83 6.12
N ASP A 4 -8.50 3.86 6.82
CA ASP A 4 -9.69 3.16 6.33
C ASP A 4 -10.97 3.98 6.57
N GLN A 5 -12.12 3.43 6.16
CA GLN A 5 -13.42 4.11 6.24
C GLN A 5 -13.90 4.32 7.68
N ASN A 6 -13.31 3.63 8.65
CA ASN A 6 -13.57 3.81 10.08
C ASN A 6 -12.56 4.75 10.75
N MET A 7 -11.80 5.51 9.95
CA MET A 7 -10.71 6.38 10.40
C MET A 7 -9.61 5.64 11.18
N ARG A 8 -9.40 4.34 10.92
CA ARG A 8 -8.32 3.58 11.54
C ARG A 8 -7.03 3.78 10.75
N ALA A 9 -5.98 4.20 11.45
CA ALA A 9 -4.69 4.46 10.85
C ALA A 9 -4.07 3.16 10.31
N HIS A 10 -3.50 3.27 9.11
CA HIS A 10 -2.63 2.28 8.50
C HIS A 10 -1.26 2.93 8.28
N VAL A 11 -0.20 2.30 8.80
CA VAL A 11 1.15 2.84 8.77
C VAL A 11 2.10 1.81 8.19
N ALA A 12 2.71 2.15 7.07
CA ALA A 12 3.78 1.38 6.47
C ALA A 12 5.11 2.06 6.78
N PHE A 13 6.08 1.27 7.22
CA PHE A 13 7.40 1.75 7.62
C PHE A 13 8.46 0.67 7.41
N VAL A 14 9.73 1.06 7.50
CA VAL A 14 10.87 0.13 7.45
C VAL A 14 11.59 0.19 8.79
N GLN A 15 11.85 -0.96 9.37
CA GLN A 15 12.62 -1.10 10.61
C GLN A 15 13.63 -2.22 10.44
N ALA A 16 14.91 -1.92 10.70
CA ALA A 16 16.02 -2.87 10.56
C ALA A 16 16.07 -3.58 9.18
N GLY A 17 15.78 -2.84 8.10
CA GLY A 17 15.78 -3.37 6.73
C GLY A 17 14.56 -4.21 6.35
N LEU A 18 13.58 -4.37 7.25
CA LEU A 18 12.35 -5.10 7.01
C LEU A 18 11.17 -4.13 6.87
N ALA A 19 10.36 -4.29 5.83
CA ALA A 19 9.13 -3.53 5.67
C ALA A 19 8.04 -4.08 6.60
N TRP A 20 7.29 -3.17 7.22
CA TRP A 20 6.20 -3.46 8.14
C TRP A 20 4.95 -2.69 7.76
N LEU A 21 3.80 -3.30 8.02
CA LEU A 21 2.49 -2.66 8.02
C LEU A 21 1.85 -2.80 9.39
N TRP A 22 1.48 -1.67 9.99
CA TRP A 22 0.58 -1.60 11.13
C TRP A 22 -0.82 -1.26 10.64
N TRP A 23 -1.78 -2.16 10.85
CA TRP A 23 -3.13 -2.08 10.28
C TRP A 23 -4.16 -2.82 11.15
N TYR A 24 -5.45 -2.57 10.92
CA TYR A 24 -6.52 -3.28 11.63
C TYR A 24 -6.87 -4.59 10.93
N ASP A 25 -6.58 -5.74 11.57
CA ASP A 25 -6.97 -7.04 11.05
C ASP A 25 -8.36 -7.44 11.56
N SER A 26 -9.33 -7.44 10.65
CA SER A 26 -10.72 -7.79 10.95
C SER A 26 -10.93 -9.25 11.30
N GLN A 27 -10.00 -10.16 10.98
CA GLN A 27 -10.12 -11.56 11.38
C GLN A 27 -9.90 -11.73 12.90
N VAL A 28 -9.01 -10.93 13.48
CA VAL A 28 -8.65 -10.99 14.92
C VAL A 28 -9.18 -9.78 15.71
N ASN A 29 -9.84 -8.84 15.04
CA ASN A 29 -10.44 -7.64 15.61
C ASN A 29 -9.48 -6.75 16.41
N GLN A 30 -8.25 -6.61 15.93
CA GLN A 30 -7.23 -5.78 16.59
C GLN A 30 -6.22 -5.20 15.60
N MET A 31 -5.46 -4.20 16.07
CA MET A 31 -4.31 -3.71 15.33
C MET A 31 -3.21 -4.78 15.32
N ALA A 32 -2.64 -5.04 14.14
CA ALA A 32 -1.62 -6.04 13.92
C ALA A 32 -0.40 -5.44 13.20
N PHE A 33 0.77 -6.01 13.47
CA PHE A 33 1.99 -5.77 12.70
C PHE A 33 2.18 -6.94 11.74
N THR A 34 2.35 -6.65 10.46
CA THR A 34 2.67 -7.64 9.43
C THR A 34 3.98 -7.23 8.76
N SER A 35 4.96 -8.13 8.76
CA SER A 35 6.25 -7.91 8.10
C SER A 35 6.27 -8.48 6.69
N PHE A 36 7.02 -7.83 5.80
CA PHE A 36 7.15 -8.24 4.41
C PHE A 36 8.63 -8.23 3.95
N PRO A 37 9.32 -9.38 3.98
CA PRO A 37 10.69 -9.50 3.47
C PRO A 37 10.78 -9.18 1.98
N GLY A 38 11.87 -8.53 1.56
CA GLY A 38 12.13 -8.20 0.15
C GLY A 38 11.36 -6.98 -0.39
N MET A 39 10.45 -6.40 0.39
CA MET A 39 9.79 -5.15 0.03
C MET A 39 10.65 -3.93 0.37
N SER A 40 10.63 -2.95 -0.52
CA SER A 40 11.28 -1.66 -0.30
C SER A 40 10.36 -0.50 -0.69
N ASN A 41 10.62 0.67 -0.10
CA ASN A 41 9.87 1.90 -0.33
C ASN A 41 8.33 1.76 -0.22
N PRO A 42 7.80 1.20 0.88
CA PRO A 42 6.35 1.03 1.01
C PRO A 42 5.65 2.40 1.11
N ARG A 43 4.52 2.51 0.42
CA ARG A 43 3.61 3.67 0.41
C ARG A 43 2.18 3.20 0.59
N LEU A 44 1.37 4.04 1.21
CA LEU A 44 -0.05 3.79 1.45
C LEU A 44 -0.88 4.90 0.84
N ALA A 45 -1.99 4.53 0.22
CA ALA A 45 -3.03 5.45 -0.23
C ALA A 45 -4.40 4.76 -0.12
N THR A 46 -5.45 5.52 0.14
CA THR A 46 -6.84 5.04 0.04
C THR A 46 -7.30 5.24 -1.40
N ASP A 47 -7.77 4.18 -2.06
CA ASP A 47 -8.12 4.23 -3.49
C ASP A 47 -9.34 5.11 -3.77
N GLU A 48 -10.33 5.05 -2.89
CA GLU A 48 -11.62 5.72 -2.93
C GLU A 48 -11.89 6.51 -1.64
N LYS A 49 -12.53 7.68 -1.72
CA LYS A 49 -12.77 8.60 -0.58
C LYS A 49 -14.11 9.33 -0.68
N ARG A 50 -14.84 9.13 -1.78
CA ARG A 50 -16.16 9.72 -2.01
C ARG A 50 -17.19 8.87 -1.28
N ASP A 51 -18.12 9.53 -0.62
CA ASP A 51 -19.14 8.88 0.21
C ASP A 51 -19.94 7.82 -0.55
N ALA A 52 -20.23 8.07 -1.83
CA ALA A 52 -20.97 7.17 -2.70
C ALA A 52 -20.28 5.81 -2.94
N GLU A 53 -18.98 5.71 -2.71
CA GLU A 53 -18.15 4.55 -3.07
C GLU A 53 -17.41 3.96 -1.86
N LEU A 54 -17.80 4.32 -0.64
CA LEU A 54 -17.15 3.85 0.60
C LEU A 54 -17.14 2.33 0.71
N ALA A 55 -18.18 1.65 0.22
CA ALA A 55 -18.32 0.20 0.30
C ALA A 55 -17.28 -0.58 -0.52
N VAL A 56 -16.66 0.06 -1.52
CA VAL A 56 -15.63 -0.56 -2.38
C VAL A 56 -14.24 0.04 -2.14
N SER A 57 -14.12 0.92 -1.15
CA SER A 57 -12.89 1.61 -0.83
C SER A 57 -11.94 0.70 -0.04
N ASP A 58 -10.67 0.74 -0.42
CA ASP A 58 -9.59 -0.04 0.17
C ASP A 58 -8.35 0.83 0.42
N VAL A 59 -7.67 0.57 1.53
CA VAL A 59 -6.27 0.98 1.69
C VAL A 59 -5.39 0.11 0.80
N VAL A 60 -4.57 0.75 -0.03
CA VAL A 60 -3.63 0.10 -0.95
C VAL A 60 -2.20 0.28 -0.44
N LEU A 61 -1.52 -0.83 -0.17
CA LEU A 61 -0.09 -0.89 0.10
C LEU A 61 0.67 -1.10 -1.20
N SER A 62 1.49 -0.14 -1.59
CA SER A 62 2.34 -0.22 -2.79
C SER A 62 3.81 -0.19 -2.42
N TYR A 63 4.65 -0.90 -3.15
CA TYR A 63 6.07 -1.08 -2.82
C TYR A 63 6.85 -1.60 -4.03
N MET A 64 8.17 -1.61 -3.90
CA MET A 64 9.07 -2.27 -4.86
C MET A 64 9.47 -3.65 -4.31
N SER A 65 9.44 -4.68 -5.17
CA SER A 65 9.87 -6.04 -4.83
C SER A 65 10.51 -6.70 -6.04
N GLY A 66 11.76 -7.18 -5.91
CA GLY A 66 12.45 -7.90 -6.98
C GLY A 66 12.54 -7.15 -8.32
N GLY A 67 12.65 -5.82 -8.30
CA GLY A 67 12.65 -4.98 -9.51
C GLY A 67 11.26 -4.75 -10.12
N ASN A 68 10.19 -5.10 -9.43
CA ASN A 68 8.81 -4.85 -9.84
C ASN A 68 8.16 -3.81 -8.94
N LEU A 69 7.25 -3.02 -9.52
CA LEU A 69 6.27 -2.26 -8.76
C LEU A 69 5.09 -3.18 -8.45
N CYS A 70 4.78 -3.33 -7.17
CA CYS A 70 3.74 -4.23 -6.68
C CYS A 70 2.74 -3.50 -5.79
N CYS A 71 1.54 -4.08 -5.63
CA CYS A 71 0.59 -3.67 -4.62
C CYS A 71 -0.11 -4.84 -3.92
N ARG A 72 -0.67 -4.53 -2.75
CA ARG A 72 -1.52 -5.38 -1.90
C ARG A 72 -2.69 -4.52 -1.42
N ILE A 73 -3.89 -5.09 -1.29
CA ILE A 73 -5.10 -4.35 -0.92
C ILE A 73 -5.72 -4.83 0.40
N GLN A 74 -6.41 -3.92 1.09
CA GLN A 74 -6.98 -4.13 2.42
C GLN A 74 -8.05 -5.24 2.48
N ARG A 75 -8.98 -5.28 1.53
CA ARG A 75 -10.00 -6.34 1.40
C ARG A 75 -9.42 -7.75 1.28
N GLU A 76 -8.22 -7.87 0.74
CA GLU A 76 -7.47 -9.13 0.66
C GLU A 76 -6.55 -9.33 1.87
N ARG A 77 -6.72 -8.51 2.91
CA ARG A 77 -5.91 -8.50 4.13
C ARG A 77 -4.41 -8.41 3.84
N PHE A 78 -4.07 -7.74 2.74
CA PHE A 78 -2.72 -7.60 2.21
C PHE A 78 -2.00 -8.94 1.95
N THR A 79 -2.72 -10.05 1.78
CA THR A 79 -2.12 -11.39 1.60
C THR A 79 -1.70 -11.67 0.15
N VAL A 80 -2.37 -11.04 -0.82
CA VAL A 80 -2.15 -11.26 -2.25
C VAL A 80 -1.29 -10.15 -2.84
N GLU A 81 -0.10 -10.50 -3.35
CA GLU A 81 0.75 -9.60 -4.12
C GLU A 81 0.29 -9.51 -5.56
N ARG A 82 0.17 -8.28 -6.06
CA ARG A 82 -0.17 -7.99 -7.45
C ARG A 82 0.98 -7.21 -8.07
N VAL A 83 1.62 -7.79 -9.08
CA VAL A 83 2.63 -7.09 -9.88
C VAL A 83 1.90 -6.12 -10.82
N LEU A 84 2.22 -4.83 -10.72
CA LEU A 84 1.65 -3.80 -11.58
C LEU A 84 2.46 -3.64 -12.86
N THR A 85 3.79 -3.59 -12.72
CA THR A 85 4.71 -3.54 -13.86
C THR A 85 6.13 -3.89 -13.43
N ALA A 86 6.95 -4.33 -14.38
CA ALA A 86 8.40 -4.40 -14.19
C ALA A 86 8.96 -2.97 -14.11
N ALA A 87 9.80 -2.70 -13.12
CA ALA A 87 10.37 -1.40 -12.83
C ALA A 87 11.83 -1.52 -12.35
N PRO A 88 12.70 -2.21 -13.11
CA PRO A 88 14.10 -2.39 -12.71
C PRO A 88 14.80 -1.04 -12.63
N GLY A 89 15.61 -0.85 -11.58
CA GLY A 89 16.34 0.40 -11.36
C GLY A 89 15.47 1.60 -10.96
N LEU A 90 14.20 1.39 -10.62
CA LEU A 90 13.31 2.42 -10.11
C LEU A 90 12.99 2.22 -8.62
N GLN A 91 12.68 3.32 -7.94
CA GLN A 91 12.16 3.37 -6.59
C GLN A 91 10.79 4.07 -6.56
N LEU A 92 9.88 3.57 -5.73
CA LEU A 92 8.58 4.18 -5.50
C LEU A 92 8.71 5.41 -4.61
N VAL A 93 8.22 6.56 -5.08
CA VAL A 93 8.28 7.83 -4.35
C VAL A 93 6.92 8.17 -3.75
N SER A 94 5.86 8.14 -4.55
CA SER A 94 4.52 8.51 -4.10
C SER A 94 3.43 7.65 -4.75
N VAL A 95 2.30 7.54 -4.06
CA VAL A 95 1.08 6.90 -4.57
C VAL A 95 -0.09 7.79 -4.19
N ALA A 96 -0.88 8.20 -5.18
CA ALA A 96 -1.99 9.12 -4.97
C ALA A 96 -3.04 8.94 -6.06
N ARG A 97 -4.24 9.45 -5.79
CA ARG A 97 -5.31 9.50 -6.79
C ARG A 97 -5.19 10.78 -7.62
N ASN A 98 -5.33 10.66 -8.93
CA ASN A 98 -5.44 11.80 -9.83
C ASN A 98 -6.85 12.42 -9.85
N THR A 99 -7.04 13.49 -10.62
CA THR A 99 -8.34 14.18 -10.78
C THR A 99 -9.40 13.33 -11.50
N GLY A 100 -9.00 12.27 -12.21
CA GLY A 100 -9.89 11.33 -12.91
C GLY A 100 -10.29 10.11 -12.06
N ASN A 101 -10.07 10.14 -10.75
CA ASN A 101 -10.36 9.03 -9.83
C ASN A 101 -9.62 7.73 -10.11
N ARG A 102 -8.36 7.84 -10.56
CA ARG A 102 -7.46 6.69 -10.72
C ARG A 102 -6.25 6.83 -9.80
N LEU A 103 -5.89 5.73 -9.16
CA LEU A 103 -4.64 5.63 -8.42
C LEU A 103 -3.47 5.67 -9.42
N GLN A 104 -2.42 6.40 -9.05
CA GLN A 104 -1.20 6.57 -9.82
C GLN A 104 0.02 6.38 -8.91
N TRP A 105 1.11 5.95 -9.52
CA TRP A 105 2.39 5.70 -8.87
C TRP A 105 3.45 6.57 -9.51
N GLU A 106 4.18 7.29 -8.67
CA GLU A 106 5.34 8.07 -9.08
C GLU A 106 6.61 7.30 -8.71
N CYS A 107 7.42 6.99 -9.70
CA CYS A 107 8.68 6.30 -9.53
C CYS A 107 9.84 7.16 -10.04
N PHE A 108 10.99 7.04 -9.39
CA PHE A 108 12.23 7.70 -9.77
C PHE A 108 13.35 6.68 -9.96
N PRO A 109 14.37 6.97 -10.80
CA PRO A 109 15.56 6.14 -10.88
C PRO A 109 16.27 5.99 -9.52
N ILE A 110 16.86 4.82 -9.29
CA ILE A 110 17.82 4.58 -8.22
C ILE A 110 19.18 5.06 -8.73
N ALA A 111 19.87 5.87 -7.94
CA ALA A 111 21.21 6.39 -8.26
C ALA A 111 22.30 5.32 -8.11
#